data_AF-A0A958KUN3-F1
#
_entry.id   AF-A0A958KUN3-F1
#
_cell.length_a   1.000
_cell.length_b   1.000
_cell.length_c   1.000
_cell.angle_alpha   90.00
_cell.angle_beta   90.00
_cell.angle_gamma   90.00
#
_symmetry.space_group_name_H-M   'P 1'
#
loop_
_entity.id
_entity.type
_entity.pdbx_description
1 polymer ?
#
loop_
_entity_poly.entity_id
_entity_poly.type
_entity_poly.pdbx_seq_one_letter_code
_entity_poly.pdbx_strand_id
1 'polypeptide(L)'
;MIEVVQTKSLLPAIKWNGNFICSSIDPMLEAQKWVDKNKTRIIRQKQVIVLGVGCGHHLVALQKNFPGLHILAVDVQNEFIQFAQREHALELSNVVFVNAHTANSFKSNPRLLSALNSRYAVLVFAPAHQKASALYMEFEELLLGRTDAGANFLCQVRKELSSLLTGRHVKVASDSLISIKTLDGAIVQETNENMVLKIKILKEMIN
;
A
#
# COMPACT_ATOMS: atom_id res chain seq x y z
N MET A 1 8.09 22.40 10.17
CA MET A 1 9.03 22.08 11.26
C MET A 1 8.73 20.70 11.80
N ILE A 2 9.75 19.85 11.90
CA ILE A 2 9.69 18.51 12.49
C ILE A 2 10.39 18.58 13.85
N GLU A 3 9.75 18.06 14.88
CA GLU A 3 10.27 18.00 16.25
C GLU A 3 10.20 16.54 16.72
N VAL A 4 11.32 16.02 17.23
CA VAL A 4 11.35 14.70 17.87
C VAL A 4 10.99 14.88 19.33
N VAL A 5 9.98 14.14 19.77
CA VAL A 5 9.47 14.17 21.14
C VAL A 5 9.34 12.76 21.69
N GLN A 6 9.31 12.64 23.01
CA GLN A 6 9.04 11.38 23.68
C GLN A 6 7.55 11.29 24.04
N THR A 7 6.93 10.13 23.80
CA THR A 7 5.54 9.85 24.17
C THR A 7 5.42 9.51 25.66
N LYS A 8 4.19 9.39 26.18
CA LYS A 8 3.97 8.92 27.56
C LYS A 8 4.47 7.49 27.81
N SER A 9 4.49 6.66 26.78
CA SER A 9 5.08 5.30 26.78
C SER A 9 6.59 5.31 26.59
N LEU A 10 7.23 6.48 26.64
CA LEU A 10 8.67 6.67 26.49
C LEU A 10 9.24 6.32 25.10
N LEU A 11 8.37 6.11 24.10
CA LEU A 11 8.78 5.85 22.73
C LEU A 11 9.02 7.15 21.95
N PRO A 12 9.95 7.16 20.99
CA PRO A 12 10.19 8.35 20.18
C PRO A 12 9.02 8.57 19.20
N ALA A 13 8.65 9.82 19.01
CA ALA A 13 7.61 10.25 18.09
C ALA A 13 7.99 11.57 17.42
N ILE A 14 7.28 11.89 16.34
CA ILE A 14 7.42 13.15 15.61
C ILE A 14 6.19 14.02 15.87
N LYS A 15 6.44 15.30 16.13
CA LYS A 15 5.47 16.38 15.86
C LYS A 15 5.81 17.07 14.55
N TRP A 16 4.80 17.28 13.72
CA TRP A 16 4.93 17.99 12.46
C TRP A 16 4.04 19.24 12.45
N ASN A 17 4.66 20.41 12.49
CA ASN A 17 4.00 21.70 12.73
C ASN A 17 3.09 21.64 13.96
N GLY A 18 3.64 21.20 15.11
CA GLY A 18 2.95 21.14 16.40
C GLY A 18 2.02 19.94 16.61
N ASN A 19 1.64 19.21 15.55
CA ASN A 19 0.73 18.06 15.65
C ASN A 19 1.51 16.74 15.69
N PHE A 20 1.15 15.85 16.60
CA PHE A 20 1.68 14.48 16.59
C PHE A 20 1.21 13.74 15.33
N ILE A 21 2.13 12.98 14.71
CA ILE A 21 1.80 12.11 13.55
C ILE A 21 1.55 10.64 13.95
N CYS A 22 1.46 10.39 15.25
CA CYS A 22 1.06 9.12 15.88
C CYS A 22 0.51 9.42 17.28
N SER A 23 0.07 8.39 17.99
CA SER A 23 -0.40 8.49 19.37
C SER A 23 0.69 9.07 20.27
N SER A 24 0.34 10.13 21.01
CA SER A 24 1.20 10.74 22.03
C SER A 24 1.25 9.91 23.33
N ILE A 25 0.37 8.91 23.46
CA ILE A 25 0.29 8.03 24.62
C ILE A 25 1.11 6.77 24.34
N ASP A 26 0.69 5.98 23.36
CA ASP A 26 1.30 4.72 22.98
C ASP A 26 1.22 4.52 21.45
N PRO A 27 2.29 4.86 20.71
CA PRO A 27 2.33 4.74 19.27
C PRO A 27 2.45 3.29 18.80
N MET A 28 2.97 2.38 19.62
CA MET A 28 3.04 0.95 19.26
C MET A 28 1.67 0.28 19.38
N LEU A 29 0.86 0.66 20.38
CA LEU A 29 -0.53 0.19 20.47
C LEU A 29 -1.38 0.69 19.29
N GLU A 30 -1.23 1.95 18.89
CA GLU A 30 -1.88 2.48 17.69
C GLU A 30 -1.44 1.72 16.43
N ALA A 31 -0.13 1.52 16.29
CA ALA A 31 0.46 0.76 15.19
C ALA A 31 -0.11 -0.67 15.10
N GLN A 32 -0.22 -1.38 16.22
CA GLN A 32 -0.79 -2.72 16.25
C GLN A 32 -2.26 -2.72 15.79
N LYS A 33 -3.08 -1.77 16.28
CA LYS A 33 -4.47 -1.62 15.83
C LYS A 33 -4.57 -1.37 14.32
N TRP A 34 -3.65 -0.58 13.78
CA TRP A 34 -3.57 -0.34 12.33
C TRP A 34 -3.22 -1.62 11.56
N VAL A 35 -2.28 -2.43 12.06
CA VAL A 35 -1.95 -3.74 11.47
C VAL A 35 -3.15 -4.68 11.50
N ASP A 36 -3.82 -4.79 12.64
CA ASP A 36 -4.98 -5.68 12.82
C ASP A 36 -6.11 -5.33 11.85
N LYS A 37 -6.38 -4.03 11.66
CA LYS A 37 -7.37 -3.54 10.68
C LYS A 37 -7.04 -3.95 9.24
N ASN A 38 -5.75 -4.11 8.91
CA ASN A 38 -5.29 -4.47 7.56
C ASN A 38 -4.95 -5.97 7.40
N LYS A 39 -5.09 -6.78 8.46
CA LYS A 39 -4.66 -8.19 8.50
C LYS A 39 -5.18 -9.04 7.35
N THR A 40 -6.46 -8.88 6.99
CA THR A 40 -7.09 -9.64 5.89
C THR A 40 -6.49 -9.32 4.53
N ARG A 41 -6.01 -8.08 4.33
CA ARG A 41 -5.34 -7.63 3.09
C ARG A 41 -3.91 -8.15 3.01
N ILE A 42 -3.25 -8.32 4.16
CA ILE A 42 -1.83 -8.70 4.29
C ILE A 42 -1.64 -10.21 4.20
N ILE A 43 -2.47 -11.00 4.88
CA ILE A 43 -2.22 -12.44 5.14
C ILE A 43 -2.03 -13.29 3.87
N ARG A 44 -2.56 -12.84 2.72
CA ARG A 44 -2.45 -13.53 1.43
C ARG A 44 -1.34 -12.99 0.52
N GLN A 45 -0.55 -12.04 1.00
CA GLN A 45 0.45 -11.35 0.22
C GLN A 45 1.84 -11.68 0.74
N LYS A 46 2.79 -11.83 -0.18
CA LYS A 46 4.22 -11.89 0.15
C LYS A 46 4.84 -10.51 0.25
N GLN A 47 4.17 -9.50 -0.30
CA GLN A 47 4.65 -8.12 -0.36
C GLN A 47 3.53 -7.12 -0.05
N VAL A 48 3.91 -6.02 0.61
CA VAL A 48 3.06 -4.84 0.76
C VAL A 48 3.81 -3.59 0.36
N ILE A 49 3.06 -2.65 -0.21
CA ILE A 49 3.51 -1.27 -0.42
C ILE A 49 2.75 -0.41 0.59
N VAL A 50 3.47 0.26 1.47
CA VAL A 50 2.91 1.15 2.50
C VAL A 50 3.11 2.59 2.08
N LEU A 51 2.02 3.34 1.98
CA LEU A 51 2.02 4.79 1.71
C LEU A 51 1.96 5.54 3.05
N GLY A 52 3.02 6.30 3.32
CA GLY A 52 3.27 7.02 4.57
C GLY A 52 4.11 6.19 5.54
N VAL A 53 5.34 6.63 5.81
CA VAL A 53 6.27 6.07 6.80
C VAL A 53 6.01 6.66 8.18
N GLY A 54 5.76 7.97 8.27
CA GLY A 54 5.57 8.66 9.55
C GLY A 54 6.69 8.37 10.56
N CYS A 55 6.34 7.96 11.78
CA CYS A 55 7.32 7.57 12.80
C CYS A 55 7.89 6.15 12.63
N GLY A 56 7.41 5.33 11.70
CA GLY A 56 7.89 3.96 11.49
C GLY A 56 7.29 2.88 12.42
N HIS A 57 6.61 3.24 13.52
CA HIS A 57 6.01 2.26 14.46
C HIS A 57 5.09 1.23 13.81
N HIS A 58 4.30 1.61 12.80
CA HIS A 58 3.43 0.68 12.07
C HIS A 58 4.22 -0.28 11.17
N LEU A 59 5.38 0.13 10.65
CA LEU A 59 6.29 -0.74 9.91
C LEU A 59 6.94 -1.76 10.85
N VAL A 60 7.30 -1.33 12.07
CA VAL A 60 7.83 -2.21 13.13
C VAL A 60 6.77 -3.25 13.51
N ALA A 61 5.53 -2.80 13.74
CA ALA A 61 4.42 -3.70 14.02
C ALA A 61 4.17 -4.69 12.86
N LEU A 62 4.23 -4.25 11.60
CA LEU A 62 4.11 -5.14 10.44
C LEU A 62 5.20 -6.21 10.42
N GLN A 63 6.47 -5.84 10.58
CA GLN A 63 7.59 -6.79 10.60
C GLN A 63 7.44 -7.81 11.73
N LYS A 64 7.02 -7.38 12.94
CA LYS A 64 6.80 -8.30 14.08
C LYS A 64 5.66 -9.27 13.84
N ASN A 65 4.56 -8.82 13.24
CA ASN A 65 3.38 -9.68 13.00
C ASN A 65 3.56 -10.57 11.76
N PHE A 66 4.39 -10.17 10.80
CA PHE A 66 4.64 -10.88 9.55
C PHE A 66 6.15 -10.89 9.19
N PRO A 67 6.99 -11.70 9.88
CA PRO A 67 8.45 -11.66 9.73
C PRO A 67 9.00 -12.00 8.33
N GLY A 68 8.18 -12.60 7.46
CA GLY A 68 8.55 -12.90 6.06
C GLY A 68 7.96 -11.93 5.03
N LEU A 69 7.28 -10.87 5.47
CA LEU A 69 6.62 -9.92 4.57
C LEU A 69 7.64 -8.93 3.98
N HIS A 70 7.70 -8.86 2.66
CA HIS A 70 8.47 -7.82 1.98
C HIS A 70 7.71 -6.49 2.06
N ILE A 71 8.32 -5.48 2.68
CA ILE A 71 7.70 -4.17 2.86
C ILE A 71 8.47 -3.13 2.05
N LEU A 72 7.76 -2.48 1.13
CA LEU A 72 8.21 -1.25 0.48
C LEU A 72 7.46 -0.08 1.11
N ALA A 73 8.15 0.78 1.84
CA ALA A 73 7.55 1.96 2.47
C ALA A 73 7.87 3.21 1.67
N VAL A 74 6.84 3.94 1.27
CA VAL A 74 6.93 5.15 0.45
C VAL A 74 6.51 6.36 1.27
N ASP A 75 7.33 7.40 1.33
CA ASP A 75 6.96 8.69 1.91
C ASP A 75 7.42 9.86 1.04
N VAL A 76 6.66 10.94 1.08
CA VAL A 76 6.99 12.21 0.41
C VAL A 76 7.94 13.07 1.26
N GLN A 77 8.04 12.82 2.57
CA GLN A 77 8.92 13.54 3.50
C GLN A 77 10.14 12.67 3.83
N ASN A 78 11.32 13.08 3.34
CA ASN A 78 12.53 12.29 3.53
C ASN A 78 12.95 12.25 5.01
N GLU A 79 12.62 13.28 5.78
CA GLU A 79 12.88 13.39 7.20
C GLU A 79 12.14 12.32 8.02
N PHE A 80 10.94 11.89 7.59
CA PHE A 80 10.21 10.79 8.22
C PHE A 80 10.90 9.45 7.97
N ILE A 81 11.41 9.25 6.75
CA ILE A 81 12.21 8.07 6.39
C ILE A 81 13.48 8.01 7.23
N GLN A 82 14.24 9.11 7.27
CA GLN A 82 15.47 9.20 8.04
C GLN A 82 15.24 8.96 9.54
N PHE A 83 14.16 9.52 10.09
CA PHE A 83 13.78 9.26 11.47
C PHE A 83 13.50 7.77 11.70
N ALA A 84 12.63 7.15 10.90
CA ALA A 84 12.28 5.74 11.07
C ALA A 84 13.50 4.82 10.92
N GLN A 85 14.38 5.11 9.97
CA GLN A 85 15.63 4.36 9.77
C GLN A 85 16.59 4.49 10.96
N ARG A 86 16.64 5.64 11.62
CA ARG A 86 17.52 5.87 12.77
C ARG A 86 16.95 5.25 14.05
N GLU A 87 15.69 5.53 14.36
CA GLU A 87 15.06 5.11 15.62
C GLU A 87 14.70 3.61 15.64
N HIS A 88 14.54 2.99 14.47
CA HIS A 88 14.14 1.59 14.33
C HIS A 88 15.06 0.81 13.40
N ALA A 89 16.36 1.14 13.40
CA ALA A 89 17.34 0.59 12.45
C ALA A 89 17.37 -0.95 12.42
N LEU A 90 17.26 -1.59 13.59
CA LEU A 90 17.31 -3.04 13.71
C LEU A 90 15.99 -3.67 13.24
N GLU A 91 14.86 -3.15 13.71
CA GLU A 91 13.52 -3.66 13.42
C GLU A 91 13.10 -3.44 11.97
N LEU A 92 13.62 -2.41 11.31
CA LEU A 92 13.29 -2.03 9.93
C LEU A 92 14.40 -2.37 8.93
N SER A 93 15.37 -3.20 9.32
CA SER A 93 16.49 -3.62 8.48
C SER A 93 16.06 -4.28 7.15
N ASN A 94 14.89 -4.92 7.12
CA ASN A 94 14.32 -5.56 5.93
C ASN A 94 13.29 -4.70 5.18
N VAL A 95 13.07 -3.45 5.60
CA VAL A 95 12.15 -2.54 4.94
C VAL A 95 12.86 -1.74 3.86
N VAL A 96 12.32 -1.77 2.65
CA VAL A 96 12.82 -0.95 1.55
C VAL A 96 12.13 0.41 1.59
N PHE A 97 12.91 1.46 1.85
CA PHE A 97 12.40 2.83 1.83
C PHE A 97 12.53 3.46 0.45
N VAL A 98 11.48 4.18 0.05
CA VAL A 98 11.40 4.99 -1.16
C VAL A 98 10.93 6.38 -0.78
N ASN A 99 11.73 7.38 -1.12
CA ASN A 99 11.30 8.76 -1.05
C ASN A 99 10.82 9.20 -2.44
N ALA A 100 9.60 9.73 -2.52
CA ALA A 100 8.99 10.18 -3.78
C ALA A 100 8.24 11.49 -3.57
N HIS A 101 8.81 12.60 -4.02
CA HIS A 101 8.23 13.94 -3.84
C HIS A 101 7.23 14.35 -4.93
N THR A 102 7.16 13.59 -6.02
CA THR A 102 6.28 13.84 -7.17
C THR A 102 5.80 12.53 -7.79
N ALA A 103 4.71 12.58 -8.55
CA ALA A 103 4.21 11.46 -9.34
C ALA A 103 5.27 10.90 -10.31
N ASN A 104 6.09 11.76 -10.91
CA ASN A 104 7.15 11.32 -11.81
C ASN A 104 8.25 10.58 -11.05
N SER A 105 8.72 11.11 -9.91
CA SER A 105 9.71 10.42 -9.07
C SER A 105 9.20 9.09 -8.53
N PHE A 106 7.89 8.98 -8.30
CA PHE A 106 7.23 7.74 -7.91
C PHE A 106 7.24 6.74 -9.07
N LYS A 107 6.72 7.12 -10.24
CA LYS A 107 6.61 6.29 -11.45
C LYS A 107 7.96 5.81 -11.98
N SER A 108 9.03 6.57 -11.80
CA SER A 108 10.38 6.21 -12.28
C SER A 108 11.25 5.51 -11.23
N ASN A 109 10.77 5.31 -9.99
CA ASN A 109 11.60 4.74 -8.93
C ASN A 109 11.88 3.25 -9.19
N PRO A 110 13.16 2.83 -9.33
CA PRO A 110 13.49 1.45 -9.70
C PRO A 110 13.08 0.41 -8.64
N ARG A 111 13.13 0.78 -7.35
CA ARG A 111 12.72 -0.11 -6.25
C ARG A 111 11.20 -0.34 -6.27
N LEU A 112 10.44 0.72 -6.54
CA LEU A 112 9.00 0.62 -6.74
C LEU A 112 8.68 -0.24 -7.96
N LEU A 113 9.26 0.06 -9.12
CA LEU A 113 9.03 -0.69 -10.36
C LEU A 113 9.33 -2.19 -10.18
N SER A 114 10.41 -2.53 -9.49
CA SER A 114 10.72 -3.93 -9.14
C SER A 114 9.63 -4.56 -8.26
N ALA A 115 9.13 -3.83 -7.25
CA ALA A 115 8.08 -4.31 -6.36
C ALA A 115 6.75 -4.54 -7.12
N LEU A 116 6.45 -3.70 -8.11
CA LEU A 116 5.24 -3.80 -8.93
C LEU A 116 5.19 -5.05 -9.82
N ASN A 117 6.32 -5.71 -10.10
CA ASN A 117 6.38 -6.95 -10.89
C ASN A 117 5.85 -8.20 -10.15
N SER A 118 5.36 -8.04 -8.92
CA SER A 118 4.81 -9.14 -8.12
C SER A 118 3.41 -8.79 -7.60
N ARG A 119 2.77 -9.72 -6.89
CA ARG A 119 1.52 -9.45 -6.18
C ARG A 119 1.79 -8.72 -4.87
N TYR A 120 1.06 -7.64 -4.64
CA TYR A 120 1.18 -6.81 -3.44
C TYR A 120 -0.17 -6.31 -2.94
N ALA A 121 -0.27 -6.02 -1.65
CA ALA A 121 -1.31 -5.12 -1.11
C ALA A 121 -0.77 -3.69 -1.02
N VAL A 122 -1.69 -2.71 -1.10
CA VAL A 122 -1.40 -1.29 -0.86
C VAL A 122 -2.01 -0.93 0.48
N LEU A 123 -1.20 -0.45 1.42
CA LEU A 123 -1.66 -0.01 2.73
C LEU A 123 -1.41 1.48 2.88
N VAL A 124 -2.34 2.17 3.54
CA VAL A 124 -2.30 3.63 3.72
C VAL A 124 -2.19 3.94 5.21
N PHE A 125 -1.17 4.69 5.60
CA PHE A 125 -1.01 5.20 6.95
C PHE A 125 -1.47 6.67 7.04
N ALA A 126 -2.75 6.84 7.32
CA ALA A 126 -3.46 8.12 7.27
C ALA A 126 -2.86 9.29 8.08
N PRO A 127 -2.22 9.10 9.25
CA PRO A 127 -1.61 10.23 9.97
C PRO A 127 -0.55 11.00 9.17
N ALA A 128 0.14 10.32 8.22
CA ALA A 128 1.08 10.97 7.30
C ALA A 128 0.38 11.70 6.13
N HIS A 129 -0.87 11.33 5.81
CA HIS A 129 -1.61 11.86 4.65
C HIS A 129 -2.15 13.28 4.85
N GLN A 130 -2.33 13.75 6.09
CA GLN A 130 -3.14 14.94 6.35
C GLN A 130 -2.62 16.26 5.74
N LYS A 131 -1.38 16.32 5.26
CA LYS A 131 -0.84 17.53 4.58
C LYS A 131 -0.35 17.34 3.15
N ALA A 132 -0.24 16.10 2.68
CA ALA A 132 0.14 15.77 1.30
C ALA A 132 -0.91 14.85 0.65
N SER A 133 -2.17 15.03 1.03
CA SER A 133 -3.26 14.12 0.70
C SER A 133 -3.38 13.89 -0.80
N ALA A 134 -3.28 14.95 -1.62
CA ALA A 134 -3.40 14.86 -3.07
C ALA A 134 -2.38 13.92 -3.69
N LEU A 135 -1.10 14.05 -3.31
CA LEU A 135 -0.03 13.24 -3.90
C LEU A 135 -0.10 11.79 -3.46
N TYR A 136 -0.43 11.53 -2.18
CA TYR A 136 -0.63 10.16 -1.73
C TYR A 136 -1.87 9.50 -2.34
N MET A 137 -2.96 10.25 -2.57
CA MET A 137 -4.12 9.75 -3.30
C MET A 137 -3.73 9.38 -4.73
N GLU A 138 -2.95 10.22 -5.42
CA GLU A 138 -2.43 9.91 -6.75
C GLU A 138 -1.57 8.63 -6.73
N PHE A 139 -0.69 8.48 -5.73
CA PHE A 139 0.11 7.24 -5.58
C PHE A 139 -0.79 6.01 -5.37
N GLU A 140 -1.80 6.11 -4.51
CA GLU A 140 -2.74 5.02 -4.27
C GLU A 140 -3.52 4.66 -5.54
N GLU A 141 -4.02 5.65 -6.27
CA GLU A 141 -4.73 5.45 -7.55
C GLU A 141 -3.85 4.76 -8.59
N LEU A 142 -2.59 5.18 -8.71
CA LEU A 142 -1.61 4.54 -9.58
C LEU A 142 -1.36 3.08 -9.19
N LEU A 143 -1.20 2.79 -7.89
CA LEU A 143 -0.94 1.44 -7.38
C LEU A 143 -2.15 0.50 -7.41
N LEU A 144 -3.35 1.06 -7.35
CA LEU A 144 -4.57 0.28 -7.43
C LEU A 144 -5.01 0.08 -8.88
N GLY A 145 -4.70 1.01 -9.79
CA GLY A 145 -5.15 0.93 -11.17
C GLY A 145 -6.67 0.96 -11.29
N ARG A 146 -7.31 1.83 -10.51
CA ARG A 146 -8.76 2.07 -10.56
C ARG A 146 -9.15 3.22 -11.51
N THR A 147 -8.16 4.01 -11.92
CA THR A 147 -8.30 5.10 -12.91
C THR A 147 -7.56 4.71 -14.19
N ASP A 148 -7.89 5.35 -15.32
CA ASP A 148 -7.18 5.12 -16.59
C ASP A 148 -5.68 5.36 -16.46
N ALA A 149 -5.29 6.41 -15.74
CA ALA A 149 -3.88 6.71 -15.47
C ALA A 149 -3.19 5.58 -14.70
N GLY A 150 -3.83 5.05 -13.65
CA GLY A 150 -3.27 3.95 -12.87
C GLY A 150 -3.25 2.62 -13.64
N ALA A 151 -4.30 2.32 -14.39
CA ALA A 151 -4.37 1.12 -15.21
C ALA A 151 -3.27 1.14 -16.30
N ASN A 152 -3.12 2.26 -17.01
CA ASN A 152 -2.07 2.45 -18.00
C ASN A 152 -0.68 2.33 -17.38
N PHE A 153 -0.46 2.95 -16.22
CA PHE A 153 0.81 2.81 -15.49
C PHE A 153 1.10 1.35 -15.15
N LEU A 154 0.15 0.62 -14.58
CA LEU A 154 0.36 -0.79 -14.24
C LEU A 154 0.57 -1.67 -15.48
N CYS A 155 -0.08 -1.41 -16.61
CA CYS A 155 0.15 -2.14 -17.87
C CYS A 155 1.52 -1.84 -18.50
N GLN A 156 2.05 -0.63 -18.33
CA GLN A 156 3.41 -0.30 -18.77
C GLN A 156 4.46 -1.09 -18.00
N VAL A 157 4.24 -1.28 -16.70
CA VAL A 157 5.16 -2.00 -15.81
C VAL A 157 4.98 -3.52 -15.94
N ARG A 158 3.73 -3.99 -15.91
CA ARG A 158 3.32 -5.39 -16.01
C ARG A 158 2.64 -5.65 -17.35
N LYS A 159 3.44 -5.88 -18.38
CA LYS A 159 2.96 -6.04 -19.76
C LYS A 159 1.90 -7.14 -19.90
N GLU A 160 1.95 -8.18 -19.06
CA GLU A 160 0.96 -9.26 -19.03
C GLU A 160 -0.46 -8.76 -18.71
N LEU A 161 -0.58 -7.67 -17.94
CA LEU A 161 -1.88 -7.07 -17.61
C LEU A 161 -2.55 -6.40 -18.81
N SER A 162 -1.79 -6.02 -19.85
CA SER A 162 -2.34 -5.37 -21.05
C SER A 162 -3.39 -6.24 -21.74
N SER A 163 -3.20 -7.56 -21.72
CA SER A 163 -4.16 -8.52 -22.28
C SER A 163 -5.53 -8.46 -21.59
N LEU A 164 -5.55 -8.13 -20.29
CA LEU A 164 -6.78 -8.02 -19.49
C LEU A 164 -7.64 -6.81 -19.87
N LEU A 165 -7.00 -5.74 -20.36
CA LEU A 165 -7.68 -4.53 -20.80
C LEU A 165 -8.26 -4.66 -22.22
N THR A 166 -7.65 -5.49 -23.06
CA THR A 166 -8.11 -5.71 -24.45
C THR A 166 -9.32 -6.64 -24.58
N GLY A 167 -9.64 -7.42 -23.54
CA GLY A 167 -10.80 -8.29 -23.52
C GLY A 167 -12.12 -7.54 -23.28
N ARG A 168 -13.24 -8.05 -23.81
CA ARG A 168 -14.63 -7.56 -23.58
C ARG A 168 -15.08 -7.52 -22.10
N HIS A 169 -14.19 -7.73 -21.14
CA HIS A 169 -14.45 -7.84 -19.71
C HIS A 169 -14.56 -6.49 -18.97
N VAL A 170 -14.29 -5.35 -19.63
CA VAL A 170 -14.40 -4.00 -19.03
C VAL A 170 -15.78 -3.36 -19.23
N LYS A 171 -16.81 -4.14 -19.62
CA LYS A 171 -18.20 -3.64 -19.76
C LYS A 171 -19.13 -3.99 -18.59
N VAL A 172 -18.66 -4.70 -17.56
CA VAL A 172 -19.50 -5.07 -16.42
C VAL A 172 -18.74 -4.80 -15.11
N ALA A 173 -18.79 -3.56 -14.66
CA ALA A 173 -18.49 -3.18 -13.28
C ALA A 173 -19.38 -1.99 -12.91
N SER A 174 -20.59 -2.31 -12.47
CA SER A 174 -21.56 -1.39 -11.86
C SER A 174 -20.88 -0.46 -10.85
N ASP A 175 -20.90 0.88 -11.08
CA ASP A 175 -20.58 2.02 -10.20
C ASP A 175 -19.42 1.91 -9.18
N SER A 176 -18.63 0.85 -9.26
CA SER A 176 -17.55 0.50 -8.34
C SER A 176 -16.42 -0.03 -9.21
N LEU A 177 -15.46 0.85 -9.46
CA LEU A 177 -14.29 0.62 -10.31
C LEU A 177 -13.51 -0.60 -9.80
N ILE A 178 -13.71 -1.75 -10.45
CA ILE A 178 -12.94 -2.97 -10.18
C ILE A 178 -11.48 -2.69 -10.56
N SER A 179 -10.56 -2.86 -9.60
CA SER A 179 -9.13 -2.64 -9.87
C SER A 179 -8.59 -3.70 -10.83
N ILE A 180 -7.63 -3.34 -11.70
CA ILE A 180 -6.94 -4.31 -12.57
C ILE A 180 -6.30 -5.46 -11.77
N LYS A 181 -5.93 -5.18 -10.50
CA LYS A 181 -5.43 -6.17 -9.55
C LYS A 181 -6.49 -7.17 -9.10
N THR A 182 -7.76 -6.78 -9.06
CA THR A 182 -8.88 -7.69 -8.78
C THR A 182 -9.10 -8.65 -9.94
N LEU A 183 -8.96 -8.18 -11.19
CA LEU A 183 -9.03 -9.01 -12.39
C LEU A 183 -7.89 -10.03 -12.44
N ASP A 184 -6.65 -9.57 -12.22
CA ASP A 184 -5.46 -10.42 -12.05
C ASP A 184 -5.64 -11.41 -10.87
N GLY A 185 -6.33 -10.96 -9.82
CA GLY A 185 -6.85 -11.76 -8.70
C GLY A 185 -7.65 -12.98 -9.15
N ALA A 186 -8.71 -12.71 -9.92
CA ALA A 186 -9.72 -13.66 -10.33
C ALA A 186 -9.20 -14.71 -11.31
N ILE A 187 -8.37 -14.33 -12.28
CA ILE A 187 -7.85 -15.25 -13.31
C ILE A 187 -6.94 -16.33 -12.70
N VAL A 188 -6.12 -15.95 -11.72
CA VAL A 188 -5.27 -16.90 -10.98
C VAL A 188 -6.12 -17.86 -10.11
N GLN A 189 -7.34 -17.47 -9.73
CA GLN A 189 -8.26 -18.37 -9.02
C GLN A 189 -9.10 -19.22 -10.00
N GLU A 190 -9.44 -18.71 -11.19
CA GLU A 190 -10.16 -19.43 -12.25
C GLU A 190 -9.38 -20.65 -12.79
N THR A 191 -8.05 -20.62 -12.68
CA THR A 191 -7.20 -21.77 -13.04
C THR A 191 -7.21 -22.89 -12.01
N ASN A 192 -7.76 -22.67 -10.80
CA ASN A 192 -7.66 -23.65 -9.71
C ASN A 192 -8.98 -24.32 -9.31
N GLU A 193 -10.18 -23.71 -9.39
CA GLU A 193 -11.45 -24.39 -9.09
C GLU A 193 -12.66 -23.44 -9.34
N ASN A 194 -13.77 -23.93 -9.91
CA ASN A 194 -15.09 -23.27 -10.02
C ASN A 194 -15.40 -22.28 -11.18
N MET A 195 -15.10 -22.62 -12.43
CA MET A 195 -15.63 -21.85 -13.59
C MET A 195 -17.13 -22.11 -13.85
N VAL A 196 -17.63 -23.32 -13.57
CA VAL A 196 -19.04 -23.71 -13.88
C VAL A 196 -20.05 -23.09 -12.92
N LEU A 197 -19.71 -22.97 -11.63
CA LEU A 197 -20.66 -22.50 -10.60
C LEU A 197 -20.89 -20.99 -10.67
N LYS A 198 -19.86 -20.20 -11.00
CA LYS A 198 -19.97 -18.73 -11.09
C LYS A 198 -20.65 -18.25 -12.37
N ILE A 199 -20.49 -18.96 -13.49
CA ILE A 199 -21.27 -18.67 -14.71
C ILE A 199 -22.77 -18.91 -14.48
N LYS A 200 -23.11 -19.90 -13.65
CA LYS A 200 -24.51 -20.18 -13.28
C LYS A 200 -25.11 -19.05 -12.44
N ILE A 201 -24.38 -18.58 -11.42
CA ILE A 201 -24.81 -17.47 -10.55
C ILE A 201 -24.90 -16.14 -11.33
N LEU A 202 -23.92 -15.85 -12.21
CA LEU A 202 -23.95 -14.64 -13.04
C LEU A 202 -25.07 -14.65 -14.08
N LYS A 203 -25.47 -15.83 -14.59
CA LYS A 203 -26.62 -15.95 -15.51
C LYS A 203 -27.96 -15.81 -14.77
N GLU A 204 -28.05 -16.24 -13.51
CA GLU A 204 -29.26 -16.11 -12.68
C GLU A 204 -29.45 -14.70 -12.12
N MET A 205 -28.42 -13.85 -12.09
CA MET A 205 -28.53 -12.44 -11.67
C MET A 205 -28.88 -11.47 -12.82
N ILE A 206 -28.90 -11.95 -14.06
CA ILE A 206 -29.14 -11.15 -15.28
C ILE A 206 -30.53 -11.42 -15.90
N ASN A 207 -31.27 -12.40 -15.37
CA ASN A 207 -32.69 -12.65 -15.66
C ASN A 207 -33.54 -12.33 -14.44
#